data_AF-A0A535T8U7-F1
#
_entry.id   AF-A0A535T8U7-F1
#
_cell.length_a   1.000
_cell.length_b   1.000
_cell.length_c   1.000
_cell.angle_alpha   90.00
_cell.angle_beta   90.00
_cell.angle_gamma   90.00
#
_symmetry.space_group_name_H-M   'P 1'
#
loop_
_entity.id
_entity.type
_entity.pdbx_description
1 polymer ?
#
loop_
_entity_poly.entity_id
_entity_poly.type
_entity_poly.pdbx_seq_one_letter_code
_entity_poly.pdbx_strand_id
1 'polypeptide(L)'
;MLLKREPDRIYCESWNPRWSPFAGPAAAVASIDFGDVVVSYRGSWVSAAPITPWAGDWRMEFERGEITWTARDDNGALNDKVVVRPLTGRAKSIRMPDMRVDRWGTLTEFALAIREGREPECCGRDNLGTVAFMTAAVESATRRIPIDLRGTRVASRD
;
A
#
# COMPACT_ATOMS: atom_id res chain seq x y z
N MET A 1 2.13 -8.02 -6.78
CA MET A 1 0.83 -7.32 -6.55
C MET A 1 -0.19 -8.25 -5.89
N LEU A 2 -0.85 -7.84 -4.79
CA LEU A 2 -1.73 -8.71 -3.99
C LEU A 2 -3.06 -9.06 -4.69
N LEU A 3 -3.79 -8.05 -5.18
CA LEU A 3 -5.11 -8.25 -5.81
C LEU A 3 -5.02 -8.55 -7.32
N LYS A 4 -3.84 -8.34 -7.93
CA LYS A 4 -3.59 -8.48 -9.37
C LYS A 4 -4.64 -7.75 -10.24
N ARG A 5 -5.07 -6.56 -9.81
CA ARG A 5 -6.01 -5.70 -10.56
C ARG A 5 -5.83 -4.24 -10.16
N GLU A 6 -6.26 -3.37 -11.06
CA GLU A 6 -6.34 -1.92 -10.83
C GLU A 6 -7.63 -1.52 -10.12
N PRO A 7 -7.63 -0.44 -9.31
CA PRO A 7 -8.83 0.05 -8.67
C PRO A 7 -9.85 0.59 -9.68
N ASP A 8 -11.13 0.50 -9.33
CA ASP A 8 -12.26 1.02 -10.09
C ASP A 8 -12.51 2.49 -9.75
N ARG A 9 -12.40 2.86 -8.47
CA ARG A 9 -12.76 4.19 -7.97
C ARG A 9 -12.02 4.52 -6.68
N ILE A 10 -11.77 5.81 -6.45
CA ILE A 10 -11.22 6.32 -5.20
C ILE A 10 -12.02 7.53 -4.70
N TYR A 11 -12.27 7.58 -3.40
CA TYR A 11 -12.56 8.82 -2.69
C TYR A 11 -11.43 9.10 -1.71
N CYS A 12 -10.86 10.31 -1.74
CA CYS A 12 -9.79 10.73 -0.87
C CYS A 12 -10.17 12.03 -0.18
N GLU A 13 -9.86 12.14 1.10
CA GLU A 13 -9.90 13.37 1.86
C GLU A 13 -8.53 13.62 2.46
N SER A 14 -8.00 14.82 2.25
CA SER A 14 -6.73 15.24 2.82
C SER A 14 -6.87 16.58 3.50
N TRP A 15 -6.12 16.77 4.58
CA TRP A 15 -6.17 18.00 5.35
C TRP A 15 -4.82 18.30 5.99
N ASN A 16 -4.67 19.54 6.40
CA ASN A 16 -3.53 19.97 7.18
C ASN A 16 -4.04 20.53 8.52
N PRO A 17 -3.81 19.84 9.65
CA PRO A 17 -4.13 20.39 10.97
C PRO A 17 -3.40 21.72 11.20
N ARG A 18 -4.01 22.63 11.96
CA ARG A 18 -3.45 23.98 12.21
C ARG A 18 -2.06 23.99 12.84
N TRP A 19 -1.71 22.93 13.55
CA TRP A 19 -0.44 22.74 14.24
C TRP A 19 0.58 21.96 13.40
N SER A 20 0.23 21.56 12.17
CA SER A 20 1.15 20.89 11.27
C SER A 20 2.26 21.84 10.81
N PRO A 21 3.53 21.37 10.78
CA PRO A 21 4.65 22.15 10.26
C PRO A 21 4.73 22.13 8.72
N PHE A 22 3.92 21.30 8.05
CA PHE A 22 3.96 21.13 6.59
C PHE A 22 3.14 22.20 5.87
N ALA A 23 3.59 22.61 4.68
CA ALA A 23 2.84 23.53 3.83
C ALA A 23 1.62 22.87 3.16
N GLY A 24 1.74 21.58 2.81
CA GLY A 24 0.67 20.79 2.21
C GLY A 24 -0.08 19.90 3.20
N PRO A 25 -1.12 19.17 2.75
CA PRO A 25 -1.85 18.21 3.58
C PRO A 25 -0.91 17.18 4.21
N ALA A 26 -0.88 17.16 5.54
CA ALA A 26 -0.04 16.23 6.31
C ALA A 26 -0.79 14.97 6.76
N ALA A 27 -2.10 14.92 6.52
CA ALA A 27 -2.95 13.78 6.83
C ALA A 27 -3.94 13.51 5.69
N ALA A 28 -4.26 12.23 5.48
CA ALA A 28 -5.22 11.81 4.49
C ALA A 28 -5.94 10.53 4.91
N VAL A 29 -7.18 10.37 4.43
CA VAL A 29 -7.93 9.11 4.41
C VAL A 29 -8.43 8.86 3.00
N ALA A 30 -8.49 7.60 2.60
CA ALA A 30 -9.09 7.24 1.33
C ALA A 30 -9.90 5.94 1.42
N SER A 31 -10.98 5.86 0.65
CA SER A 31 -11.67 4.63 0.31
C SER A 31 -11.42 4.29 -1.16
N ILE A 32 -11.00 3.06 -1.40
CA ILE A 32 -10.59 2.58 -2.71
C ILE A 32 -11.42 1.35 -3.02
N ASP A 33 -12.07 1.38 -4.17
CA ASP A 33 -13.01 0.37 -4.63
C ASP A 33 -12.36 -0.43 -5.76
N PHE A 34 -12.29 -1.75 -5.61
CA PHE A 34 -11.83 -2.71 -6.63
C PHE A 34 -12.98 -3.59 -7.14
N GLY A 35 -14.23 -3.16 -6.92
CA GLY A 35 -15.45 -3.89 -7.26
C GLY A 35 -15.91 -4.81 -6.13
N ASP A 36 -15.22 -5.92 -5.93
CA ASP A 36 -15.50 -6.93 -4.90
C ASP A 36 -14.67 -6.74 -3.61
N VAL A 37 -13.63 -5.91 -3.66
CA VAL A 37 -12.75 -5.58 -2.54
C VAL A 37 -12.76 -4.07 -2.30
N VAL A 38 -12.91 -3.68 -1.04
CA VAL A 38 -12.77 -2.28 -0.61
C VAL A 38 -11.54 -2.15 0.27
N VAL A 39 -10.69 -1.16 -0.03
CA VAL A 39 -9.51 -0.83 0.78
C VAL A 39 -9.74 0.53 1.43
N SER A 40 -9.50 0.61 2.72
CA SER A 40 -9.40 1.88 3.44
C SER A 40 -7.93 2.21 3.72
N TYR A 41 -7.56 3.46 3.51
CA TYR A 41 -6.23 3.98 3.77
C TYR A 41 -6.33 5.13 4.77
N ARG A 42 -5.37 5.19 5.70
CA ARG A 42 -5.16 6.34 6.58
C ARG A 42 -3.66 6.61 6.72
N GLY A 43 -3.25 7.83 6.39
CA GLY A 43 -1.88 8.30 6.55
C GLY A 43 -1.84 9.60 7.33
N SER A 44 -0.84 9.76 8.21
CA SER A 44 -0.57 11.02 8.89
C SER A 44 0.89 11.14 9.26
N TRP A 45 1.51 12.25 8.82
CA TRP A 45 2.88 12.62 9.18
C TRP A 45 2.98 13.36 10.51
N VAL A 46 1.84 13.69 11.10
CA VAL A 46 1.74 14.64 12.21
C VAL A 46 1.06 14.02 13.43
N SER A 47 0.53 12.80 13.30
CA SER A 47 -0.14 12.08 14.39
C SER A 47 0.79 11.87 15.59
N ALA A 48 0.27 12.09 16.80
CA ALA A 48 0.92 11.71 18.05
C ALA A 48 0.64 10.25 18.48
N ALA A 49 -0.11 9.50 17.68
CA ALA A 49 -0.35 8.07 17.89
C ALA A 49 0.97 7.26 17.74
N PRO A 50 1.01 5.98 18.16
CA PRO A 50 2.16 5.13 17.92
C PRO A 50 2.60 5.15 16.45
N ILE A 51 3.91 5.25 16.25
CA ILE A 51 4.53 5.23 14.93
C ILE A 51 4.32 3.84 14.34
N THR A 52 3.79 3.78 13.11
CA THR A 52 3.76 2.54 12.33
C THR A 52 5.13 2.31 11.70
N PRO A 53 5.47 1.07 11.32
CA PRO A 53 6.56 0.81 10.37
C PRO A 53 6.40 1.66 9.11
N TRP A 54 7.47 1.88 8.35
CA TRP A 54 7.46 2.85 7.26
C TRP A 54 6.38 2.55 6.22
N ALA A 55 6.17 1.27 5.89
CA ALA A 55 5.15 0.87 4.93
C ALA A 55 3.73 0.80 5.55
N GLY A 56 3.58 1.13 6.84
CA GLY A 56 2.32 1.08 7.57
C GLY A 56 1.99 -0.28 8.17
N ASP A 57 0.89 -0.30 8.92
CA ASP A 57 0.24 -1.52 9.39
C ASP A 57 -0.84 -1.94 8.38
N TRP A 58 -0.77 -3.19 7.93
CA TRP A 58 -1.70 -3.73 6.96
C TRP A 58 -2.61 -4.78 7.59
N ARG A 59 -3.85 -4.81 7.10
CA ARG A 59 -4.88 -5.78 7.47
C ARG A 59 -5.64 -6.17 6.22
N MET A 60 -5.88 -7.47 6.05
CA MET A 60 -6.74 -8.01 5.00
C MET A 60 -7.68 -9.05 5.62
N GLU A 61 -8.96 -8.92 5.31
CA GLU A 61 -10.02 -9.79 5.81
C GLU A 61 -10.44 -10.80 4.74
N PHE A 62 -10.76 -12.01 5.21
CA PHE A 62 -11.17 -13.14 4.40
C PHE A 62 -12.33 -13.85 5.08
N GLU A 63 -13.08 -14.65 4.34
CA GLU A 63 -14.22 -15.44 4.86
C GLU A 63 -13.88 -16.33 6.09
N ARG A 64 -12.61 -16.72 6.27
CA ARG A 64 -12.15 -17.61 7.35
C ARG A 64 -11.21 -16.95 8.36
N GLY A 65 -11.06 -15.63 8.32
CA GLY A 65 -10.19 -14.90 9.26
C GLY A 65 -9.51 -13.70 8.61
N GLU A 66 -8.36 -13.33 9.14
CA GLU A 66 -7.61 -12.17 8.67
C GLU A 66 -6.11 -12.45 8.63
N ILE A 67 -5.42 -11.61 7.87
CA ILE A 67 -3.97 -11.49 7.88
C ILE A 67 -3.64 -10.05 8.24
N THR A 68 -2.73 -9.86 9.21
CA THR A 68 -2.11 -8.57 9.47
C THR A 68 -0.62 -8.67 9.20
N TRP A 69 -0.04 -7.60 8.66
CA TRP A 69 1.40 -7.54 8.48
C TRP A 69 1.95 -6.12 8.60
N THR A 70 3.23 -6.07 8.92
CA THR A 70 4.03 -4.84 8.89
C THR A 70 5.16 -5.01 7.88
N ALA A 71 5.65 -3.90 7.34
CA ALA A 71 6.77 -3.92 6.42
C ALA A 71 7.65 -2.67 6.58
N ARG A 72 8.94 -2.87 6.24
CA ARG A 72 9.95 -1.82 6.15
C ARG A 72 10.19 -1.11 7.48
N ASP A 73 10.56 -1.89 8.49
CA ASP A 73 11.16 -1.34 9.71
C ASP A 73 12.58 -0.82 9.43
N ASP A 74 12.68 0.48 9.16
CA ASP A 74 13.94 1.14 8.83
C ASP A 74 14.89 1.27 10.05
N ASN A 75 14.51 0.83 11.27
CA ASN A 75 15.31 1.09 12.49
C ASN A 75 15.28 0.03 13.60
N GLY A 76 14.86 -1.21 13.33
CA GLY A 76 15.04 -2.35 14.26
C GLY A 76 14.32 -2.25 15.60
N ALA A 77 13.38 -1.30 15.75
CA ALA A 77 12.53 -1.19 16.94
C ALA A 77 11.18 -1.93 16.75
N LEU A 78 10.79 -2.24 15.51
CA LEU A 78 9.50 -2.83 15.14
C LEU A 78 9.67 -3.94 14.11
N ASN A 79 9.99 -5.17 14.53
CA ASN A 79 10.15 -6.29 13.60
C ASN A 79 8.96 -6.43 12.62
N ASP A 80 9.27 -6.58 11.33
CA ASP A 80 8.32 -7.03 10.31
C ASP A 80 7.68 -8.35 10.78
N LYS A 81 6.36 -8.39 10.74
CA LYS A 81 5.57 -9.52 11.22
C LYS A 81 4.48 -9.81 10.24
N VAL A 82 4.15 -11.09 10.11
CA VAL A 82 2.93 -11.54 9.44
C VAL A 82 2.18 -12.40 10.44
N VAL A 83 0.93 -12.05 10.73
CA VAL A 83 0.08 -12.77 11.67
C VAL A 83 -1.18 -13.21 10.95
N VAL A 84 -1.47 -14.51 11.01
CA VAL A 84 -2.72 -15.08 10.52
C VAL A 84 -3.62 -15.34 11.72
N ARG A 85 -4.81 -14.76 11.70
CA ARG A 85 -5.84 -14.97 12.73
C ARG A 85 -7.06 -15.63 12.11
N PRO A 86 -7.26 -16.94 12.30
CA PRO A 86 -8.49 -17.62 11.90
C PRO A 86 -9.71 -17.06 12.63
N LEU A 87 -10.90 -17.21 12.04
CA LEU A 87 -12.17 -16.83 12.65
C LEU A 87 -12.39 -17.50 14.02
N THR A 88 -11.97 -18.76 14.13
CA THR A 88 -11.98 -19.55 15.37
C THR A 88 -10.59 -20.06 15.70
N GLY A 89 -10.13 -19.84 16.93
CA GLY A 89 -8.83 -20.31 17.40
C GLY A 89 -7.86 -19.16 17.72
N ARG A 90 -6.57 -19.48 17.83
CA ARG A 90 -5.53 -18.52 18.20
C ARG A 90 -4.78 -18.01 16.97
N ALA A 91 -4.46 -16.72 16.99
CA ALA A 91 -3.58 -16.11 16.00
C ALA A 91 -2.19 -16.76 16.02
N LYS A 92 -1.55 -16.84 14.85
CA LYS A 92 -0.22 -17.43 14.66
C LYS A 92 0.66 -16.48 13.86
N SER A 93 1.88 -16.26 14.35
CA SER A 93 2.92 -15.55 13.60
C SER A 93 3.50 -16.50 12.54
N ILE A 94 3.64 -16.01 11.31
CA ILE A 94 4.28 -16.73 10.23
C ILE A 94 5.76 -16.36 10.22
N ARG A 95 6.64 -17.36 10.14
CA ARG A 95 8.07 -17.11 9.97
C ARG A 95 8.30 -16.54 8.58
N MET A 96 8.89 -15.34 8.53
CA MET A 96 9.30 -14.73 7.28
C MET A 96 10.55 -15.42 6.73
N PRO A 97 10.68 -15.53 5.40
CA PRO A 97 11.89 -16.06 4.78
C PRO A 97 13.07 -15.13 5.04
N ASP A 98 14.26 -15.71 5.18
CA ASP A 98 15.50 -14.95 5.27
C ASP A 98 15.82 -14.38 3.88
N MET A 99 15.71 -13.06 3.71
CA MET A 99 15.94 -12.39 2.43
C MET A 99 16.53 -10.99 2.62
N ARG A 100 17.16 -10.46 1.56
CA ARG A 100 17.54 -9.04 1.50
C ARG A 100 16.28 -8.20 1.38
N VAL A 101 16.13 -7.21 2.26
CA VAL A 101 14.95 -6.33 2.34
C VAL A 101 15.28 -4.89 1.94
N ASP A 102 14.25 -4.06 1.80
CA ASP A 102 14.35 -2.63 1.49
C ASP A 102 15.29 -2.37 0.29
N ARG A 103 16.19 -1.40 0.36
CA ARG A 103 17.07 -1.00 -0.76
C ARG A 103 17.94 -2.16 -1.24
N TRP A 104 18.38 -3.03 -0.33
CA TRP A 104 19.16 -4.22 -0.69
C TRP A 104 18.33 -5.22 -1.48
N GLY A 105 17.08 -5.45 -1.10
CA GLY A 105 16.14 -6.30 -1.84
C GLY A 105 15.90 -5.76 -3.25
N THR A 106 15.58 -4.47 -3.36
CA THR A 106 15.34 -3.81 -4.66
C THR A 106 16.54 -3.89 -5.60
N LEU A 107 17.75 -3.57 -5.10
CA LEU A 107 18.97 -3.65 -5.92
C LEU A 107 19.31 -5.09 -6.31
N THR A 108 18.99 -6.07 -5.45
CA THR A 108 19.19 -7.49 -5.75
C THR A 108 18.27 -7.94 -6.89
N GLU A 109 16.97 -7.65 -6.80
CA GLU A 109 15.99 -7.99 -7.84
C GLU A 109 16.32 -7.31 -9.18
N PHE A 110 16.71 -6.04 -9.14
CA PHE A 110 17.15 -5.31 -10.33
C PHE A 110 18.36 -5.98 -11.02
N ALA A 111 19.40 -6.33 -10.24
CA ALA A 111 20.58 -6.98 -10.80
C ALA A 111 20.28 -8.39 -11.35
N LEU A 112 19.39 -9.14 -10.69
CA LEU A 112 18.96 -10.47 -11.15
C LEU A 112 18.16 -10.36 -12.45
N ALA A 113 17.19 -9.46 -12.54
CA ALA A 113 16.38 -9.26 -13.75
C ALA A 113 17.26 -8.97 -14.99
N ILE A 114 18.30 -8.13 -14.83
CA ILE A 114 19.27 -7.86 -15.91
C ILE A 114 20.04 -9.12 -16.30
N ARG A 115 20.59 -9.84 -15.31
CA ARG A 115 21.42 -11.03 -15.57
C ARG A 115 20.64 -12.17 -16.22
N GLU A 116 19.38 -12.32 -15.84
CA GLU A 116 18.49 -13.39 -16.30
C GLU A 116 17.73 -13.00 -17.58
N GLY A 117 17.80 -11.74 -18.01
CA GLY A 117 17.08 -11.26 -19.19
C GLY A 117 15.56 -11.34 -19.02
N ARG A 118 15.06 -11.16 -17.80
CA ARG A 118 13.63 -11.19 -17.47
C ARG A 118 13.11 -9.84 -17.03
N GLU A 119 11.80 -9.66 -17.11
CA GLU A 119 11.14 -8.50 -16.51
C GLU A 119 11.16 -8.63 -14.97
N PRO A 120 11.47 -7.55 -14.22
CA PRO A 120 11.41 -7.58 -12.75
C PRO A 120 9.95 -7.67 -12.28
N GLU A 121 9.74 -8.12 -11.04
CA GLU A 121 8.39 -8.20 -10.45
C GLU A 121 7.65 -6.85 -10.49
N CYS A 122 8.38 -5.75 -10.29
CA CYS A 122 7.86 -4.38 -10.34
C CYS A 122 8.55 -3.62 -11.47
N CYS A 123 7.96 -3.60 -12.66
CA CYS A 123 8.51 -2.87 -13.79
C CYS A 123 7.99 -1.43 -13.85
N GLY A 124 8.70 -0.54 -14.57
CA GLY A 124 8.28 0.86 -14.70
C GLY A 124 6.92 1.04 -15.40
N ARG A 125 6.49 0.08 -16.22
CA ARG A 125 5.19 0.10 -16.89
C ARG A 125 4.05 -0.10 -15.90
N ASP A 126 4.22 -1.00 -14.94
CA ASP A 126 3.24 -1.24 -13.87
C ASP A 126 3.07 0.00 -12.99
N ASN A 127 4.15 0.79 -12.84
CA ASN A 127 4.10 2.04 -12.07
C ASN A 127 3.23 3.14 -12.73
N LEU A 128 2.89 3.03 -14.02
CA LEU A 128 1.98 3.98 -14.67
C LEU A 128 0.59 3.95 -14.03
N GLY A 129 0.10 2.76 -13.64
CA GLY A 129 -1.15 2.61 -12.89
C GLY A 129 -1.09 3.32 -11.55
N THR A 130 0.00 3.15 -10.80
CA THR A 130 0.23 3.86 -9.52
C THR A 130 0.23 5.38 -9.69
N VAL A 131 0.89 5.91 -10.73
CA VAL A 131 0.91 7.35 -10.99
C VAL A 131 -0.50 7.87 -11.29
N ALA A 132 -1.24 7.20 -12.18
CA ALA A 132 -2.61 7.57 -12.51
C ALA A 132 -3.53 7.53 -11.26
N PHE A 133 -3.39 6.49 -10.45
CA PHE A 133 -4.12 6.34 -9.19
C PHE A 133 -3.84 7.48 -8.21
N MET A 134 -2.56 7.86 -8.04
CA MET A 134 -2.19 8.97 -7.14
C MET A 134 -2.69 10.32 -7.66
N THR A 135 -2.68 10.54 -8.98
CA THR A 135 -3.28 11.74 -9.58
C THR A 135 -4.78 11.82 -9.27
N ALA A 136 -5.52 10.71 -9.41
CA ALA A 136 -6.93 10.64 -9.05
C ALA A 136 -7.19 10.84 -7.55
N ALA A 137 -6.31 10.34 -6.68
CA ALA A 137 -6.40 10.58 -5.24
C ALA A 137 -6.29 12.08 -4.91
N VAL A 138 -5.35 12.78 -5.54
CA VAL A 138 -5.16 14.23 -5.38
C VAL A 138 -6.36 15.00 -5.94
N GLU A 139 -6.86 14.61 -7.10
CA GLU A 139 -8.06 15.20 -7.69
C GLU A 139 -9.28 15.03 -6.78
N SER A 140 -9.49 13.81 -6.27
CA SER A 140 -10.57 13.48 -5.34
C SER A 140 -10.50 14.34 -4.08
N ALA A 141 -9.32 14.47 -3.47
CA ALA A 141 -9.12 15.30 -2.28
C ALA A 141 -9.36 16.80 -2.53
N THR A 142 -9.02 17.27 -3.73
CA THR A 142 -9.21 18.67 -4.14
C THR A 142 -10.68 19.00 -4.38
N ARG A 143 -11.37 18.11 -5.11
CA ARG A 143 -12.76 18.32 -5.54
C ARG A 143 -13.79 17.82 -4.53
N ARG A 144 -13.37 17.00 -3.56
CA ARG A 144 -14.23 16.30 -2.59
C ARG A 144 -15.32 15.46 -3.22
N ILE A 145 -14.96 14.73 -4.28
CA ILE A 145 -15.83 13.80 -4.98
C ILE A 145 -15.07 12.50 -5.27
N PRO A 146 -15.76 11.36 -5.41
CA PRO A 146 -15.12 10.15 -5.90
C PRO A 146 -14.68 10.31 -7.36
N ILE A 147 -13.55 9.71 -7.72
CA ILE A 147 -13.00 9.67 -9.08
C ILE A 147 -13.05 8.23 -9.61
N ASP A 148 -13.66 8.04 -10.77
CA ASP A 148 -13.71 6.77 -11.51
C ASP A 148 -12.44 6.60 -12.33
N LEU A 149 -11.78 5.46 -12.16
CA LEU A 149 -10.48 5.13 -12.77
C LEU A 149 -10.61 4.12 -13.92
N ARG A 150 -11.81 3.58 -14.18
CA ARG A 150 -12.01 2.54 -15.22
C ARG A 150 -11.70 3.08 -16.61
N GLY A 151 -11.95 4.38 -16.84
CA GLY A 151 -11.63 5.07 -18.10
C GLY A 151 -10.15 5.43 -18.29
N THR A 152 -9.33 5.33 -17.23
CA THR A 152 -7.89 5.67 -17.26
C THR A 152 -7.00 4.44 -17.16
N ARG A 153 -7.57 3.24 -17.28
CA ARG A 153 -6.80 1.99 -17.20
C ARG A 153 -5.84 1.90 -18.37
N VAL A 154 -4.56 1.95 -18.04
CA VAL A 154 -3.52 1.44 -18.93
C VAL A 154 -3.70 -0.07 -18.97
N ALA A 155 -3.73 -0.68 -20.15
CA ALA A 155 -3.91 -2.12 -20.28
C ALA A 155 -2.90 -2.87 -19.40
N SER A 156 -3.38 -3.52 -18.33
CA SER A 156 -2.59 -4.47 -17.55
C SER A 156 -2.47 -5.78 -18.34
N ARG A 157 -1.37 -6.50 -18.18
CA ARG A 157 -1.20 -7.80 -18.83
C ARG A 157 -2.21 -8.83 -18.30
N ASP A 158 -2.72 -9.65 -19.21
CA ASP A 158 -3.21 -11.01 -18.94
C ASP A 158 -2.04 -11.94 -18.59
#